data_AF-A0A3A8PHW9-F1
#
_entry.id   AF-A0A3A8PHW9-F1
#
_cell.length_a   1.000
_cell.length_b   1.000
_cell.length_c   1.000
_cell.angle_alpha   90.00
_cell.angle_beta   90.00
_cell.angle_gamma   90.00
#
_symmetry.space_group_name_H-M   'P 1'
#
loop_
_entity.id
_entity.type
_entity.pdbx_description
1 polymer ?
#
loop_
_entity_poly.entity_id
_entity_poly.type
_entity_poly.pdbx_seq_one_letter_code
_entity_poly.pdbx_strand_id
1 'polypeptide(L)' 'MFTCKDSINLLLEFLEGEMPADEARHLQEHLSGCKPCEEFMSTYRATPGLCKRAMARQMPKEVSAKLTEFLRSKIKSCS' A
#
# COMPACT_ATOMS: atom_id res chain seq x y z
N MET A 1 -4.93 -23.29 1.08
CA MET A 1 -5.20 -22.47 2.27
C MET A 1 -3.87 -22.07 2.87
N PHE A 2 -3.59 -20.77 2.98
CA PHE A 2 -2.37 -20.28 3.60
C PHE A 2 -2.43 -20.45 5.12
N THR A 3 -1.28 -20.75 5.73
CA THR A 3 -1.13 -20.65 7.19
C THR A 3 -0.75 -19.22 7.58
N CYS A 4 -0.83 -18.89 8.87
CA CYS A 4 -0.37 -17.59 9.37
C CYS A 4 1.12 -17.36 9.04
N LYS A 5 1.93 -18.43 9.08
CA LYS A 5 3.36 -18.36 8.77
C LYS A 5 3.60 -18.05 7.29
N ASP A 6 2.88 -18.72 6.39
CA ASP A 6 2.98 -18.45 4.95
C ASP A 6 2.57 -17.01 4.66
N SER A 7 1.51 -16.54 5.32
CA SER A 7 0.98 -15.19 5.13
C SER A 7 1.96 -14.10 5.54
N ILE A 8 2.75 -14.33 6.60
CA ILE A 8 3.80 -13.41 7.05
C ILE A 8 4.99 -13.44 6.08
N ASN A 9 5.40 -14.63 5.61
CA ASN A 9 6.51 -14.77 4.68
C ASN A 9 6.24 -14.10 3.33
N LEU A 10 5.01 -14.22 2.84
CA LEU A 10 4.58 -13.69 1.54
C LEU A 10 4.10 -12.23 1.61
N LEU A 11 4.15 -11.61 2.78
CA LEU A 11 3.56 -10.30 3.01
C LEU A 11 4.23 -9.19 2.20
N LEU A 12 5.56 -9.26 2.03
CA LEU A 12 6.31 -8.24 1.30
C LEU A 12 5.94 -8.25 -0.20
N GLU A 13 6.00 -9.42 -0.83
CA GLU A 13 5.63 -9.64 -2.23
C GLU A 13 4.17 -9.22 -2.50
N PHE A 14 3.26 -9.52 -1.56
CA PHE A 14 1.87 -9.08 -1.62
C PHE A 14 1.71 -7.56 -1.56
N LEU A 15 2.50 -6.86 -0.74
CA LEU A 15 2.44 -5.41 -0.61
C LEU A 15 3.11 -4.67 -1.79
N GLU A 16 4.15 -5.27 -2.37
CA GLU A 16 4.84 -4.75 -3.56
C GLU A 16 4.08 -5.05 -4.86
N GLY A 17 3.07 -5.92 -4.80
CA GLY A 17 2.25 -6.28 -5.95
C GLY A 17 2.94 -7.23 -6.93
N GLU A 18 3.96 -7.96 -6.45
CA GLU A 18 4.76 -8.89 -7.26
C GLU A 18 4.16 -10.31 -7.30
N MET A 19 3.03 -10.50 -6.62
CA MET A 19 2.34 -11.79 -6.51
C MET A 19 1.30 -12.01 -7.62
N PRO A 20 1.12 -13.24 -8.14
CA PRO A 20 0.01 -13.58 -9.02
C PRO A 20 -1.36 -13.27 -8.39
N ALA A 21 -2.31 -12.79 -9.20
CA ALA A 21 -3.61 -12.31 -8.71
C ALA A 21 -4.40 -13.36 -7.92
N ASP A 22 -4.36 -14.63 -8.35
CA ASP A 22 -5.03 -15.74 -7.66
C ASP A 22 -4.43 -16.03 -6.28
N GLU A 23 -3.11 -15.95 -6.15
CA GLU A 23 -2.41 -16.14 -4.88
C GLU A 23 -2.65 -14.97 -3.94
N ALA A 24 -2.62 -13.75 -4.47
CA ALA A 24 -2.93 -12.53 -3.73
C ALA A 24 -4.36 -12.57 -3.15
N ARG A 25 -5.33 -13.07 -3.92
CA ARG A 25 -6.71 -13.25 -3.45
C ARG A 25 -6.79 -14.23 -2.28
N HIS A 26 -6.17 -15.40 -2.41
CA HIS A 26 -6.18 -16.40 -1.33
C HIS A 26 -5.46 -15.92 -0.07
N LEU A 27 -4.39 -15.14 -0.22
CA LEU A 27 -3.67 -14.54 0.89
C LEU A 27 -4.54 -13.48 1.57
N GLN A 28 -5.21 -12.64 0.80
CA GLN A 28 -6.15 -11.64 1.33
C GLN A 28 -7.30 -12.29 2.11
N GLU A 29 -7.87 -13.40 1.62
CA GLU A 29 -8.89 -14.18 2.32
C GLU A 29 -8.40 -14.65 3.69
N HIS A 30 -7.14 -15.10 3.81
CA HIS A 30 -6.56 -15.47 5.11
C HIS A 30 -6.37 -14.25 6.02
N LEU A 31 -5.80 -13.17 5.50
CA LEU A 31 -5.53 -11.95 6.27
C LEU A 31 -6.81 -11.29 6.80
N SER A 32 -7.96 -11.47 6.15
CA SER A 32 -9.28 -10.98 6.59
C SER A 32 -10.12 -12.02 7.34
N GLY A 33 -9.72 -13.28 7.35
CA GLY A 33 -10.44 -14.37 8.03
C GLY A 33 -9.77 -14.86 9.31
N CYS A 34 -8.55 -14.39 9.60
CA CYS A 34 -7.74 -14.87 10.71
C CYS A 34 -7.43 -13.72 11.69
N LYS A 35 -8.10 -13.72 12.85
CA LYS A 35 -7.96 -12.69 13.88
C LYS A 35 -6.50 -12.39 14.29
N PRO A 36 -5.62 -13.39 14.52
CA PRO A 36 -4.19 -13.13 14.77
C PRO A 36 -3.49 -12.36 13.64
N CYS A 37 -3.81 -12.68 12.37
CA CYS A 37 -3.22 -11.99 11.22
C CYS A 37 -3.78 -10.58 11.06
N GLU A 38 -5.05 -10.34 11.38
CA GLU A 38 -5.64 -8.99 11.40
C GLU A 38 -4.96 -8.10 12.45
N GLU A 39 -4.77 -8.61 13.67
CA GLU A 39 -4.06 -7.91 14.75
C GLU A 39 -2.61 -7.63 14.37
N PHE A 40 -1.93 -8.60 13.75
CA PHE A 40 -0.59 -8.40 13.20
C PHE A 40 -0.58 -7.31 12.11
N MET A 41 -1.51 -7.32 11.17
CA MET A 41 -1.58 -6.33 10.10
C MET A 41 -1.84 -4.91 10.62
N SER A 42 -2.64 -4.77 11.68
CA SER A 42 -2.86 -3.48 12.36
C SER A 42 -1.55 -2.89 12.90
N THR A 43 -0.74 -3.71 13.57
CA THR A 43 0.56 -3.29 14.10
C THR A 43 1.60 -3.10 12.99
N TYR A 44 1.64 -4.01 12.01
CA TYR A 44 2.56 -3.96 10.89
C TYR A 44 2.35 -2.70 10.02
N ARG A 45 1.11 -2.33 9.67
CA ARG A 45 0.81 -1.12 8.88
C ARG A 45 1.21 0.18 9.57
N ALA A 46 1.33 0.20 10.90
CA ALA A 46 1.81 1.36 11.63
C ALA A 46 3.30 1.66 11.34
N THR A 47 4.09 0.64 11.02
CA THR A 47 5.55 0.73 10.84
C THR A 47 5.96 1.42 9.53
N PRO A 48 5.45 1.04 8.33
CA PRO A 48 5.66 1.81 7.11
C PRO A 48 5.09 3.23 7.22
N GLY A 49 4.01 3.44 7.97
CA GLY A 49 3.46 4.78 8.21
C GLY A 49 4.46 5.71 8.92
N LEU A 50 5.23 5.19 9.88
CA LEU A 50 6.31 5.92 10.54
C LEU A 50 7.47 6.20 9.59
N CYS A 51 7.93 5.19 8.85
CA CYS A 51 9.00 5.36 7.87
C CYS A 51 8.60 6.32 6.75
N LYS A 52 7.38 6.21 6.22
CA LYS A 52 6.86 7.08 5.15
C LYS A 52 6.65 8.52 5.62
N ARG A 53 6.30 8.75 6.90
CA ARG A 53 6.27 10.11 7.49
C ARG A 53 7.67 10.65 7.76
N ALA A 54 8.59 9.82 8.25
CA ALA A 54 9.98 10.21 8.50
C ALA A 54 10.75 10.49 7.19
N MET A 55 10.46 9.72 6.14
CA MET A 55 11.02 9.84 4.79
C MET A 55 10.14 10.64 3.84
N ALA A 56 9.01 11.20 4.32
CA ALA A 56 8.25 12.18 3.56
C ALA A 56 9.10 13.44 3.44
N ARG A 57 10.03 13.42 2.49
CA ARG A 57 10.72 14.61 2.03
C ARG A 57 9.63 15.53 1.52
N GLN A 58 9.44 16.66 2.19
CA GLN A 58 8.44 17.63 1.78
C GLN A 58 8.66 17.95 0.31
N MET A 59 7.64 17.70 -0.52
CA MET A 59 7.69 18.01 -1.93
C MET A 59 8.01 19.50 -2.08
N PRO A 60 9.05 19.88 -2.84
CA PRO A 60 9.35 21.29 -3.06
C PRO A 60 8.12 22.01 -3.61
N LYS A 61 7.80 23.18 -3.03
CA LYS A 61 6.57 23.93 -3.37
C LYS A 61 6.43 24.19 -4.86
N GLU A 62 7.55 24.43 -5.55
CA GLU A 62 7.59 24.65 -7.00
C GLU A 62 7.07 23.44 -7.80
N VAL A 63 7.47 22.23 -7.40
CA VAL A 63 7.06 20.99 -8.07
C VAL A 63 5.57 20.75 -7.85
N SER A 64 5.07 20.97 -6.63
CA SER A 64 3.65 20.85 -6.31
C SER A 64 2.78 21.84 -7.10
N ALA A 65 3.24 23.09 -7.24
CA ALA A 65 2.55 24.11 -8.01
C ALA A 65 2.47 23.74 -9.50
N LYS A 66 3.59 23.33 -10.11
CA LYS A 66 3.65 22.90 -11.52
C LYS A 66 2.76 21.68 -11.78
N LEU A 67 2.78 20.69 -10.88
CA LEU A 67 1.93 19.51 -10.99
C LEU A 67 0.44 19.87 -10.91
N THR A 68 0.08 20.75 -9.98
CA THR A 68 -1.31 21.22 -9.82
C THR A 68 -1.81 21.95 -11.07
N GLU A 69 -0.98 22.81 -11.65
CA GLU A 69 -1.30 23.53 -12.88
C GLU A 69 -1.49 22.57 -14.07
N PHE A 70 -0.59 21.61 -14.22
CA PHE A 70 -0.68 20.58 -15.25
C PHE A 70 -1.96 19.75 -15.13
N LEU A 71 -2.28 19.26 -13.93
CA LEU A 71 -3.50 18.49 -13.68
C LEU A 71 -4.76 19.31 -13.96
N ARG A 72 -4.80 20.59 -13.54
CA ARG A 72 -5.93 21.50 -13.85
C ARG A 72 -6.11 21.70 -15.36
N SER A 73 -5.00 21.87 -16.09
CA SER A 73 -5.04 22.00 -17.55
C SER A 73 -5.62 20.76 -18.22
N LYS A 74 -5.20 19.56 -17.79
CA LYS A 74 -5.69 18.28 -18.33
C LYS A 74 -7.12 17.93 -17.95
N ILE A 75 -7.56 18.28 -16.74
CA ILE A 75 -8.94 18.05 -16.31
C ILE A 75 -9.90 19.00 -17.04
N LYS A 76 -9.51 20.27 -17.25
CA LYS A 76 -10.31 21.23 -18.02
C LYS A 76 -10.39 20.92 -19.52
N SER A 77 -9.41 20.19 -20.07
CA SER A 77 -9.46 19.75 -21.48
C SER A 77 -10.38 18.55 -21.73
N CYS A 78 -11.04 18.01 -20.70
CA CYS A 78 -11.97 16.88 -20.78
C CYS A 78 -13.41 17.28 -20.42
N SER A 79 -13.75 18.57 -20.53
CA SER A 79 -15.12 19.12 -20.41
C SER A 79 -15.52 19.84 -21.68
#